data_AF-V6L8L8-F1
#
_entry.id   AF-V6L8L8-F1
#
_cell.length_a   1.000
_cell.length_b   1.000
_cell.length_c   1.000
_cell.angle_alpha   90.00
_cell.angle_beta   90.00
_cell.angle_gamma   90.00
#
_symmetry.space_group_name_H-M   'P 1'
#
loop_
_entity.id
_entity.type
_entity.pdbx_description
1 polymer ?
#
loop_
_entity_poly.entity_id
_entity_poly.type
_entity_poly.pdbx_seq_one_letter_code
_entity_poly.pdbx_strand_id
1 'polypeptide(L)'
;FLKAIAFYKDFFSDFDSSKALDLLKRFSVPLKREFKALSKGMREKLQLILTLSRNASLYLFDEPVAGIDPIAREEIFELIAKEFSQNASLLVSTHLVVDVEKYLDSAIFLKEARVVAFGGVGELKKGYSSLEAAYKERLK
;
A
#
# COMPACT_ATOMS: atom_id res chain seq x y z
N PHE A 1 0.25 -9.95 -18.92
CA PHE A 1 0.26 -10.30 -17.48
C PHE A 1 -0.48 -11.59 -17.12
N LEU A 2 -1.17 -12.28 -18.04
CA LEU A 2 -1.80 -13.58 -17.75
C LEU A 2 -0.83 -14.64 -17.19
N LYS A 3 0.41 -14.68 -17.69
CA LYS A 3 1.46 -15.56 -17.13
C LYS A 3 1.80 -15.25 -15.67
N ALA A 4 1.81 -13.97 -15.28
CA ALA A 4 2.07 -13.57 -13.90
C ALA A 4 0.91 -13.96 -12.98
N ILE A 5 -0.33 -13.79 -13.46
CA ILE A 5 -1.53 -14.24 -12.74
C ILE A 5 -1.51 -15.76 -12.55
N ALA A 6 -1.19 -16.53 -13.61
CA ALA A 6 -1.05 -17.98 -13.51
C ALA A 6 0.04 -18.37 -12.50
N PHE A 7 1.20 -17.73 -12.56
CA PHE A 7 2.28 -17.97 -11.60
C PHE A 7 1.86 -17.72 -10.14
N TYR A 8 1.16 -16.61 -9.86
CA TYR A 8 0.66 -16.32 -8.52
C TYR A 8 -0.41 -17.34 -8.08
N LYS A 9 -1.30 -17.75 -8.98
CA LYS A 9 -2.31 -18.78 -8.70
C LYS A 9 -1.67 -20.13 -8.35
N ASP A 10 -0.60 -20.49 -9.04
CA ASP A 10 0.11 -21.74 -8.80
C ASP A 10 0.89 -21.70 -7.46
N PHE A 11 1.40 -20.52 -7.08
CA PHE A 11 2.20 -20.35 -5.86
C PHE A 11 1.36 -20.10 -4.60
N PHE A 12 0.20 -19.46 -4.73
CA PHE A 12 -0.64 -19.03 -3.61
C PHE A 12 -2.04 -19.62 -3.74
N SER A 13 -2.39 -20.55 -2.83
CA SER A 13 -3.70 -21.20 -2.82
C SER A 13 -4.87 -20.25 -2.54
N ASP A 14 -4.58 -19.10 -1.94
CA ASP A 14 -5.54 -18.04 -1.60
C ASP A 14 -5.62 -16.91 -2.65
N PHE A 15 -4.99 -17.09 -3.82
CA PHE A 15 -4.97 -16.08 -4.87
C PHE A 15 -6.23 -16.11 -5.75
N ASP A 16 -6.88 -14.96 -5.87
CA ASP A 16 -8.05 -14.75 -6.71
C ASP A 16 -7.64 -14.13 -8.06
N SER A 17 -7.59 -14.97 -9.09
CA SER A 17 -7.29 -14.54 -10.46
C SER A 17 -8.37 -13.63 -11.06
N SER A 18 -9.63 -13.77 -10.63
CA SER A 18 -10.74 -12.93 -11.10
C SER A 18 -10.58 -11.51 -10.56
N LYS A 19 -10.29 -11.39 -9.26
CA LYS A 19 -9.97 -10.11 -8.61
C LYS A 19 -8.77 -9.44 -9.28
N ALA A 20 -7.70 -10.18 -9.57
CA ALA A 20 -6.54 -9.64 -10.26
C ALA A 20 -6.89 -9.03 -11.63
N LEU A 21 -7.69 -9.73 -12.44
CA LEU A 21 -8.11 -9.24 -13.75
C LEU A 21 -9.00 -8.00 -13.66
N ASP A 22 -9.94 -7.98 -12.70
CA ASP A 22 -10.80 -6.82 -12.44
C ASP A 22 -9.98 -5.59 -12.05
N LEU A 23 -9.08 -5.74 -11.09
CA LEU A 23 -8.22 -4.65 -10.62
C LEU A 23 -7.29 -4.12 -11.73
N LEU A 24 -6.70 -5.00 -12.55
CA LEU A 24 -5.88 -4.56 -13.69
C LEU A 24 -6.67 -3.69 -14.66
N LYS A 25 -7.96 -4.01 -14.88
CA LYS A 25 -8.86 -3.21 -15.70
C LYS A 25 -9.22 -1.88 -15.02
N ARG A 26 -9.65 -1.91 -13.76
CA ARG A 26 -10.07 -0.73 -12.99
C ARG A 26 -8.96 0.31 -12.85
N PHE A 27 -7.72 -0.13 -12.65
CA PHE A 27 -6.55 0.73 -12.47
C PHE A 27 -5.76 0.96 -13.77
N SER A 28 -6.36 0.66 -14.92
CA SER A 28 -5.82 0.94 -16.26
C SER A 28 -4.42 0.35 -16.53
N VAL A 29 -4.13 -0.83 -15.97
CA VAL A 29 -2.88 -1.55 -16.21
C VAL A 29 -3.06 -2.49 -17.42
N PRO A 30 -2.35 -2.24 -18.55
CA PRO A 30 -2.61 -2.93 -19.80
C PRO A 30 -2.15 -4.39 -19.78
N LEU A 31 -3.09 -5.33 -19.91
CA LEU A 31 -2.84 -6.78 -19.83
C LEU A 31 -1.81 -7.33 -20.83
N LYS A 32 -1.67 -6.71 -21.99
CA LYS A 32 -0.88 -7.21 -23.12
C LYS A 32 0.47 -6.49 -23.33
N ARG A 33 0.78 -5.45 -22.55
CA ARG A 33 2.10 -4.80 -22.66
C ARG A 33 3.19 -5.64 -22.01
N GLU A 34 4.41 -5.47 -22.49
CA GLU A 34 5.59 -5.99 -21.82
C GLU A 34 5.87 -5.22 -20.54
N PHE A 35 6.39 -5.91 -19.51
CA PHE A 35 6.72 -5.30 -18.22
C PHE A 35 7.70 -4.13 -18.35
N LYS A 36 8.69 -4.24 -19.25
CA LYS A 36 9.71 -3.20 -19.49
C LYS A 36 9.13 -1.92 -20.11
N ALA A 37 7.99 -2.02 -20.78
CA ALA A 37 7.30 -0.89 -21.40
C ALA A 37 6.31 -0.18 -20.45
N LEU A 38 6.19 -0.66 -19.21
CA LEU A 38 5.37 -0.02 -18.19
C LEU A 38 6.12 1.14 -17.52
N SER A 39 5.42 2.25 -17.27
CA SER A 39 5.94 3.30 -16.37
C SER A 39 6.21 2.73 -14.98
N LYS A 40 6.99 3.43 -14.16
CA LYS A 40 7.29 2.98 -12.79
C LYS A 40 5.99 2.76 -12.00
N GLY A 41 5.08 3.73 -11.99
CA GLY A 41 3.78 3.61 -11.30
C GLY A 41 2.91 2.45 -11.82
N MET A 42 2.94 2.15 -13.12
CA MET A 42 2.22 0.99 -13.66
C MET A 42 2.84 -0.34 -13.21
N ARG A 43 4.17 -0.40 -13.03
CA ARG A 43 4.85 -1.58 -12.48
C ARG A 43 4.49 -1.78 -11.01
N GLU A 44 4.48 -0.72 -10.21
CA GLU A 44 4.04 -0.79 -8.81
C GLU A 44 2.58 -1.22 -8.70
N LYS A 45 1.67 -0.61 -9.47
CA LYS A 45 0.26 -1.04 -9.53
C LYS A 45 0.12 -2.50 -9.88
N LEU A 46 0.84 -2.99 -10.90
CA LEU A 46 0.80 -4.42 -11.25
C LEU A 46 1.20 -5.31 -10.08
N GLN A 47 2.30 -5.00 -9.39
CA GLN A 47 2.77 -5.78 -8.25
C GLN A 47 1.77 -5.73 -7.08
N LEU A 48 1.28 -4.54 -6.74
CA LEU A 48 0.28 -4.37 -5.69
C LEU A 48 -1.03 -5.09 -6.01
N ILE A 49 -1.51 -5.01 -7.24
CA ILE A 49 -2.73 -5.72 -7.68
C ILE A 49 -2.55 -7.23 -7.51
N LEU A 50 -1.42 -7.80 -7.92
CA LEU A 50 -1.15 -9.22 -7.72
C LEU A 50 -1.12 -9.58 -6.22
N THR A 51 -0.48 -8.76 -5.38
CA THR A 51 -0.44 -8.99 -3.93
C THR A 51 -1.82 -8.88 -3.28
N LEU A 52 -2.58 -7.81 -3.58
CA LEU A 52 -3.92 -7.54 -3.04
C LEU A 52 -4.98 -8.52 -3.55
N SER A 53 -4.70 -9.24 -4.65
CA SER A 53 -5.57 -10.29 -5.17
C SER A 53 -5.49 -11.59 -4.37
N ARG A 54 -4.58 -11.70 -3.40
CA ARG A 54 -4.62 -12.78 -2.41
C ARG A 54 -5.68 -12.49 -1.35
N ASN A 55 -6.23 -13.53 -0.72
CA ASN A 55 -7.00 -13.43 0.51
C ASN A 55 -6.11 -13.69 1.74
N ALA A 56 -5.04 -12.90 1.87
CA ALA A 56 -4.09 -13.03 2.97
C ALA A 56 -4.65 -12.40 4.26
N SER A 57 -4.28 -12.92 5.43
CA SER A 57 -4.67 -12.35 6.73
C SER A 57 -3.81 -11.14 7.15
N LEU A 58 -2.66 -10.94 6.51
CA LEU A 58 -1.74 -9.84 6.78
C LEU A 58 -1.04 -9.40 5.49
N TYR A 59 -1.08 -8.10 5.20
CA TYR A 59 -0.34 -7.47 4.12
C TYR A 59 0.74 -6.58 4.71
N LEU A 60 1.98 -6.75 4.22
CA LEU A 60 3.14 -5.95 4.60
C LEU A 60 3.64 -5.22 3.36
N PHE A 61 3.65 -3.89 3.41
CA PHE A 61 4.21 -3.07 2.34
C PHE A 61 5.33 -2.19 2.86
N ASP A 62 6.52 -2.38 2.30
CA ASP A 62 7.68 -1.55 2.60
C ASP A 62 7.83 -0.47 1.53
N GLU A 63 7.53 0.78 1.89
CA GLU A 63 7.61 1.95 1.00
C GLU A 63 6.95 1.73 -0.40
N PRO A 64 5.65 1.35 -0.45
CA PRO A 64 4.99 0.88 -1.68
C PRO A 64 4.88 1.90 -2.83
N VAL A 65 5.23 3.17 -2.56
CA VAL A 65 5.12 4.28 -3.50
C VAL A 65 6.43 5.07 -3.67
N ALA A 66 7.56 4.50 -3.23
CA ALA A 66 8.85 5.17 -3.28
C ALA A 66 9.21 5.63 -4.71
N GLY A 67 9.45 6.92 -4.88
CA GLY A 67 9.83 7.52 -6.16
C GLY A 67 8.78 7.40 -7.27
N ILE A 68 7.50 7.28 -6.90
CA ILE A 68 6.34 7.50 -7.78
C ILE A 68 6.00 8.99 -7.76
N ASP A 69 5.41 9.51 -8.83
CA ASP A 69 4.91 10.89 -8.90
C ASP A 69 3.70 11.10 -7.97
N PRO A 70 3.48 12.32 -7.42
CA PRO A 70 2.43 12.56 -6.43
C PRO A 70 1.03 12.09 -6.82
N ILE A 71 0.63 12.27 -8.09
CA ILE A 71 -0.70 11.89 -8.58
C ILE A 71 -0.87 10.37 -8.52
N ALA A 72 0.10 9.61 -9.02
CA ALA A 72 0.04 8.16 -8.98
C ALA A 72 0.18 7.57 -7.55
N ARG A 73 0.78 8.29 -6.59
CA ARG A 73 0.84 7.84 -5.18
C ARG A 73 -0.54 7.75 -4.56
N GLU A 74 -1.36 8.78 -4.74
CA GLU A 74 -2.72 8.81 -4.19
C GLU A 74 -3.57 7.66 -4.74
N GLU A 75 -3.51 7.42 -6.05
CA GLU A 75 -4.19 6.28 -6.68
C GLU A 75 -3.72 4.92 -6.13
N ILE A 76 -2.43 4.80 -5.79
CA ILE A 76 -1.87 3.58 -5.21
C ILE A 76 -2.32 3.40 -3.76
N PHE A 77 -2.28 4.44 -2.93
CA PHE A 77 -2.77 4.33 -1.56
C PHE A 77 -4.27 4.04 -1.52
N GLU A 78 -5.05 4.62 -2.43
CA GLU A 78 -6.46 4.24 -2.60
C GLU A 78 -6.63 2.77 -2.98
N LEU A 79 -5.84 2.26 -3.92
CA LEU A 79 -5.83 0.84 -4.28
C LEU A 79 -5.58 -0.03 -3.06
N ILE A 80 -4.53 0.27 -2.28
CA ILE A 80 -4.17 -0.50 -1.10
C ILE A 80 -5.30 -0.46 -0.06
N ALA A 81 -5.79 0.74 0.28
CA ALA A 81 -6.78 0.95 1.33
C ALA A 81 -8.16 0.39 0.97
N LYS A 82 -8.54 0.34 -0.31
CA LYS A 82 -9.87 -0.16 -0.74
C LYS A 82 -9.89 -1.66 -1.03
N GLU A 83 -8.76 -2.24 -1.43
CA GLU A 83 -8.75 -3.60 -2.02
C GLU A 83 -8.09 -4.66 -1.15
N PHE A 84 -7.48 -4.31 -0.01
CA PHE A 84 -7.04 -5.34 0.94
C PHE A 84 -8.23 -6.13 1.51
N SER A 85 -8.01 -7.38 1.92
CA SER A 85 -9.11 -8.22 2.45
C SER A 85 -9.69 -7.61 3.73
N GLN A 86 -11.02 -7.52 3.84
CA GLN A 86 -11.69 -6.95 5.02
C GLN A 86 -11.39 -7.71 6.32
N ASN A 87 -10.99 -8.98 6.23
CA ASN A 87 -10.61 -9.81 7.38
C ASN A 87 -9.09 -9.83 7.62
N ALA A 88 -8.35 -8.88 7.04
CA ALA A 88 -6.91 -8.83 7.12
C ALA A 88 -6.42 -7.57 7.84
N SER A 89 -5.19 -7.64 8.33
CA SER A 89 -4.44 -6.47 8.78
C SER A 89 -3.51 -5.97 7.67
N LEU A 90 -3.30 -4.66 7.64
CA LEU A 90 -2.40 -3.98 6.71
C LEU A 90 -1.35 -3.24 7.53
N LEU A 91 -0.07 -3.51 7.28
CA LEU A 91 1.06 -2.76 7.82
C LEU A 91 1.84 -2.14 6.67
N VAL A 92 1.97 -0.82 6.69
CA VAL A 92 2.70 -0.05 5.68
C VAL A 92 3.79 0.75 6.38
N SER A 93 5.02 0.66 5.88
CA SER A 93 6.07 1.63 6.19
C SER A 93 6.05 2.73 5.13
N THR A 94 6.10 3.99 5.55
CA THR A 94 6.36 5.09 4.63
C THR A 94 6.85 6.34 5.35
N HIS A 95 7.69 7.12 4.68
CA HIS A 95 8.01 8.50 5.06
C HIS A 95 6.95 9.52 4.60
N LEU A 96 6.00 9.12 3.76
CA LEU A 96 4.97 10.00 3.18
C LEU A 96 3.72 10.08 4.08
N VAL A 97 3.89 10.56 5.30
CA VAL A 97 2.85 10.53 6.35
C VAL A 97 1.57 11.26 5.92
N VAL A 98 1.69 12.42 5.28
CA VAL A 98 0.53 13.25 4.85
C VAL A 98 -0.35 12.52 3.83
N ASP A 99 0.27 11.78 2.90
CA ASP A 99 -0.45 11.09 1.81
C ASP A 99 -1.27 9.91 2.34
N VAL A 100 -0.78 9.24 3.40
CA VAL A 100 -1.37 8.01 3.95
C VAL A 100 -2.26 8.26 5.17
N GLU A 101 -2.11 9.39 5.88
CA GLU A 101 -2.79 9.67 7.17
C GLU A 101 -4.30 9.39 7.14
N LYS A 102 -4.97 9.73 6.04
CA LYS A 102 -6.42 9.54 5.88
C LYS A 102 -6.88 8.07 5.80
N TYR A 103 -5.96 7.13 5.57
CA TYR A 103 -6.26 5.70 5.43
C TYR A 103 -5.86 4.87 6.66
N LEU A 104 -5.25 5.48 7.67
CA LEU A 104 -4.67 4.77 8.81
C LEU A 104 -5.57 4.81 10.04
N ASP A 105 -5.78 3.65 10.66
CA ASP A 105 -6.43 3.56 11.97
C ASP A 105 -5.45 3.86 13.12
N SER A 106 -4.21 3.36 12.99
CA SER A 106 -3.15 3.46 14.01
C SER A 106 -1.79 3.71 13.36
N ALA A 107 -0.85 4.26 14.13
CA ALA A 107 0.52 4.49 13.66
C ALA A 107 1.57 4.13 14.72
N ILE A 108 2.73 3.68 14.25
CA ILE A 108 3.93 3.44 15.05
C ILE A 108 4.96 4.48 14.64
N PHE A 109 5.47 5.25 15.60
CA PHE A 109 6.58 6.17 15.39
C PHE A 109 7.89 5.49 15.78
N LEU A 110 8.85 5.47 14.85
CA LEU A 110 10.16 4.86 15.03
C LEU A 110 11.26 5.91 14.99
N LYS A 111 12.20 5.87 15.94
CA LYS A 111 13.44 6.66 15.94
C LYS A 111 14.59 5.77 16.38
N GLU A 112 15.69 5.74 15.62
CA GLU A 112 16.90 4.98 15.99
C GLU A 112 16.60 3.52 16.39
N ALA A 113 15.77 2.85 15.59
CA ALA A 113 15.30 1.47 15.83
C ALA A 113 14.49 1.26 17.13
N ARG A 114 13.94 2.33 17.72
CA ARG A 114 13.06 2.28 18.89
C ARG A 114 11.67 2.84 18.58
N VAL A 115 10.65 2.22 19.17
CA VAL A 115 9.28 2.76 19.16
C VAL A 115 9.23 3.93 20.14
N VAL A 116 8.97 5.13 19.62
CA VAL A 116 8.82 6.35 20.44
C VAL A 116 7.36 6.68 20.75
N ALA A 117 6.43 6.18 19.93
CA ALA A 117 4.99 6.24 20.19
C ALA A 117 4.25 5.16 19.39
N PHE A 118 3.12 4.71 19.90
CA PHE A 118 2.17 3.84 19.22
C PHE A 118 0.76 4.15 19.72
N GLY A 119 -0.22 4.19 18.82
CA GLY A 119 -1.61 4.44 19.17
C GLY A 119 -2.48 4.77 17.96
N GLY A 120 -3.75 5.08 18.22
CA GLY A 120 -4.68 5.51 17.18
C GLY A 120 -4.24 6.83 16.55
N VAL A 121 -4.45 7.00 15.24
CA VAL A 121 -4.04 8.22 14.52
C VAL A 121 -4.63 9.48 15.17
N GLY A 122 -5.90 9.44 15.57
CA GLY A 122 -6.56 10.56 16.25
C GLY A 122 -5.94 10.92 17.60
N GLU A 123 -5.48 9.93 18.37
CA GLU A 123 -4.83 10.14 19.66
C GLU A 123 -3.43 10.73 19.48
N LEU A 124 -2.64 10.17 18.56
CA LEU A 124 -1.29 10.61 18.27
C LEU A 124 -1.25 12.04 17.70
N LYS A 125 -2.24 12.39 16.86
CA LYS A 125 -2.40 13.71 16.25
C LYS A 125 -2.97 14.76 17.19
N LYS A 126 -3.58 14.38 18.32
CA LYS A 126 -4.24 15.32 19.24
C LYS A 126 -3.29 16.46 19.65
N GLY A 127 -3.70 17.70 19.36
CA GLY A 127 -2.89 18.90 19.63
C GLY A 127 -1.92 19.29 18.52
N TYR A 128 -1.91 18.59 17.38
CA TYR A 128 -1.05 18.86 16.22
C TYR A 128 -1.88 19.01 14.93
N SER A 129 -1.33 19.71 13.94
CA SER A 129 -1.98 19.92 12.64
C SER A 129 -2.06 18.66 11.77
N SER A 130 -1.08 17.76 11.91
CA SER A 130 -0.99 16.49 11.18
C SER A 130 -0.26 15.44 12.02
N LEU A 131 -0.35 14.18 11.60
CA LEU A 131 0.41 13.09 12.20
C LEU A 131 1.92 13.29 11.99
N GLU A 132 2.32 13.91 10.87
CA GLU A 132 3.72 14.26 10.60
C GLU A 132 4.24 15.33 11.59
N ALA A 133 3.44 16.35 11.90
CA ALA A 133 3.79 17.36 12.89
C ALA A 133 3.93 16.74 14.29
N ALA A 134 3.00 15.84 14.65
CA ALA A 134 3.05 15.08 15.90
C ALA A 134 4.31 14.20 16.02
N TYR A 135 4.74 13.60 14.90
CA TYR A 135 5.97 12.81 14.83
C TYR A 135 7.21 13.69 15.00
N LYS A 136 7.31 14.78 14.23
CA LYS A 136 8.45 15.73 14.29
C LYS A 136 8.68 16.30 15.67
N GLU A 137 7.62 16.60 16.43
CA GLU A 137 7.76 17.10 17.80
C GLU A 137 8.36 16.05 18.74
N ARG A 138 7.97 14.78 18.60
CA ARG A 138 8.49 13.67 19.41
C ARG A 138 9.90 13.22 19.00
N LEU A 139 10.39 13.70 17.85
CA LEU A 139 11.76 13.47 17.40
C LEU A 139 12.76 14.50 17.95
N LYS A 140 12.30 15.66 18.43
CA LYS A 140 13.15 16.62 19.16
C LYS A 140 13.64 16.00 20.45
#